data_AF-A0A969F5H2-F1
#
_entry.id   AF-A0A969F5H2-F1
#
_cell.length_a   1.000
_cell.length_b   1.000
_cell.length_c   1.000
_cell.angle_alpha   90.00
_cell.angle_beta   90.00
_cell.angle_gamma   90.00
#
_symmetry.space_group_name_H-M   'P 1'
#
loop_
_entity.id
_entity.type
_entity.pdbx_description
1 polymer ?
#
loop_
_entity_poly.entity_id
_entity_poly.type
_entity_poly.pdbx_seq_one_letter_code
_entity_poly.pdbx_strand_id
1 'polypeptide(L)'
;MGGVWVELWQDHKLLLLPTTATAVRQAFLSLRSAKRLQGGRGQPPVDLDAVVDAALKLAALSADYGPTIQEIDINPLLARPNGVVVVDALIIGKP
;
A
#
# COMPACT_ATOMS: atom_id res chain seq x y z
N MET A 1 10.37 -3.81 0.56
CA MET A 1 11.32 -2.71 0.84
C MET A 1 10.59 -1.77 1.76
N GLY A 2 11.08 -1.52 2.98
CA GLY A 2 10.42 -0.68 3.98
C GLY A 2 11.48 0.08 4.79
N GLY A 3 11.09 1.20 5.41
CA GLY A 3 11.99 2.12 6.10
C GLY A 3 12.66 3.17 5.18
N VAL A 4 13.67 3.87 5.71
CA VAL A 4 14.44 5.05 5.19
C VAL A 4 14.72 5.07 3.68
N TRP A 5 14.75 3.90 3.02
CA TRP A 5 14.94 3.76 1.58
C TRP A 5 13.76 4.25 0.72
N VAL A 6 12.52 4.29 1.24
CA VAL A 6 11.35 4.83 0.50
C VAL A 6 11.50 6.35 0.30
N GLU A 7 11.96 7.06 1.33
CA GLU A 7 12.13 8.51 1.31
C GLU A 7 13.31 8.95 0.44
N LEU A 8 14.43 8.22 0.49
CA LEU A 8 15.61 8.54 -0.33
C LEU A 8 15.38 8.36 -1.82
N TRP A 9 14.45 7.49 -2.23
CA TRP A 9 14.29 7.10 -3.62
C TRP A 9 13.08 7.73 -4.29
N GLN A 10 12.21 8.47 -3.58
CA GLN A 10 10.98 9.06 -4.14
C GLN A 10 10.17 8.05 -4.97
N ASP A 11 10.11 6.78 -4.55
CA ASP A 11 9.36 5.73 -5.23
C ASP A 11 7.98 5.57 -4.62
N HIS A 12 7.15 6.59 -4.81
CA HIS A 12 5.78 6.63 -4.31
C HIS A 12 4.80 7.08 -5.39
N LYS A 13 3.52 6.81 -5.17
CA LYS A 13 2.41 7.31 -6.00
C LYS A 13 1.30 7.79 -5.08
N LEU A 14 0.72 8.93 -5.43
CA LEU A 14 -0.43 9.48 -4.75
C LEU A 14 -1.69 9.18 -5.55
N LEU A 15 -2.73 8.75 -4.85
CA LEU A 15 -4.05 8.54 -5.40
C LEU A 15 -5.05 9.32 -4.54
N LEU A 16 -5.92 10.07 -5.19
CA LEU A 16 -7.03 10.73 -4.51
C LEU A 16 -8.16 9.72 -4.27
N LEU A 17 -8.86 9.90 -3.15
CA LEU A 17 -10.09 9.17 -2.86
C LEU A 17 -11.31 9.93 -3.42
N PRO A 18 -12.37 9.22 -3.86
CA PRO A 18 -12.43 7.77 -4.00
C PRO A 18 -11.53 7.25 -5.12
N THR A 19 -10.98 6.06 -4.96
CA THR A 19 -10.11 5.41 -5.96
C THR A 19 -10.70 4.06 -6.40
N THR A 20 -10.08 3.41 -7.38
CA THR A 20 -10.53 2.11 -7.93
C THR A 20 -9.43 1.07 -7.85
N ALA A 21 -9.81 -0.21 -7.86
CA ALA A 21 -8.86 -1.33 -7.92
C ALA A 21 -7.89 -1.19 -9.11
N THR A 22 -8.40 -0.76 -10.26
CA THR A 22 -7.60 -0.50 -11.46
C THR A 22 -6.59 0.61 -11.24
N ALA A 23 -6.99 1.74 -10.64
CA ALA A 23 -6.09 2.86 -10.36
C ALA A 23 -5.00 2.47 -9.34
N VAL A 24 -5.36 1.76 -8.28
CA VAL A 24 -4.41 1.25 -7.28
C VAL A 24 -3.42 0.28 -7.92
N ARG A 25 -3.91 -0.68 -8.71
CA ARG A 25 -3.05 -1.63 -9.43
C ARG A 25 -2.09 -0.91 -10.39
N GLN A 26 -2.58 0.06 -11.15
CA GLN A 26 -1.74 0.84 -12.07
C GLN A 26 -0.70 1.67 -11.31
N ALA A 27 -1.08 2.33 -10.22
CA ALA A 27 -0.17 3.07 -9.37
C ALA A 27 0.95 2.15 -8.84
N PHE A 28 0.59 0.99 -8.29
CA PHE A 28 1.55 0.00 -7.82
C PHE A 28 2.50 -0.45 -8.93
N LEU A 29 1.97 -0.84 -10.10
CA LEU A 29 2.78 -1.29 -11.23
C LEU A 29 3.68 -0.19 -11.83
N SER A 30 3.34 1.08 -11.60
CA SER A 30 4.15 2.23 -12.03
C SER A 30 5.31 2.57 -11.09
N LEU A 31 5.39 1.93 -9.92
CA LEU A 31 6.53 2.06 -9.01
C LEU A 31 7.79 1.44 -9.62
N ARG A 32 8.94 2.08 -9.44
CA ARG A 32 10.24 1.54 -9.88
C ARG A 32 10.55 0.21 -9.19
N SER A 33 10.14 0.07 -7.93
CA SER A 33 10.28 -1.14 -7.14
C SER A 33 9.33 -2.28 -7.54
N ALA A 34 8.27 -2.01 -8.31
CA ALA A 34 7.26 -3.02 -8.69
C ALA A 34 7.89 -4.25 -9.36
N LYS A 35 8.91 -4.04 -10.21
CA LYS A 35 9.63 -5.13 -10.88
C LYS A 35 10.24 -6.14 -9.91
N ARG A 36 10.69 -5.71 -8.73
CA ARG A 36 11.23 -6.61 -7.69
C ARG A 36 10.14 -7.41 -6.99
N LEU A 37 8.94 -6.82 -6.89
CA LEU A 37 7.78 -7.42 -6.23
C LEU A 37 7.03 -8.39 -7.16
N GLN A 38 7.25 -8.30 -8.47
CA GLN A 38 6.74 -9.24 -9.47
C GLN A 38 7.55 -10.55 -9.57
N GLY A 39 8.48 -10.78 -8.64
CA GLY A 39 9.30 -11.99 -8.60
C GLY A 39 10.55 -11.90 -9.47
N GLY A 40 11.40 -12.91 -9.37
CA GLY A 40 12.70 -12.97 -10.04
C GLY A 40 13.28 -14.38 -9.99
N ARG A 41 14.57 -14.54 -10.28
CA ARG A 41 15.21 -15.87 -10.24
C ARG A 41 15.13 -16.46 -8.82
N GLY A 42 14.31 -17.50 -8.67
CA GLY A 42 14.13 -18.23 -7.41
C GLY A 42 13.19 -17.58 -6.40
N GLN A 43 12.52 -16.47 -6.73
CA GLN A 43 11.57 -15.81 -5.83
C GLN A 43 10.20 -15.62 -6.52
N PRO A 44 9.11 -16.12 -5.93
CA PRO A 44 7.76 -15.89 -6.45
C PRO A 44 7.35 -14.41 -6.35
N PRO A 45 6.44 -13.94 -7.22
CA PRO A 45 5.82 -12.64 -7.08
C PRO A 45 5.05 -12.52 -5.76
N VAL A 46 4.87 -11.29 -5.28
CA VAL A 46 3.90 -11.00 -4.23
C VAL A 46 2.48 -11.11 -4.78
N ASP A 47 1.53 -11.37 -3.89
CA ASP A 47 0.11 -11.33 -4.18
C ASP A 47 -0.34 -9.88 -4.39
N LEU A 48 -0.33 -9.44 -5.64
CA LEU A 48 -0.73 -8.08 -6.02
C LEU A 48 -2.22 -7.83 -5.76
N ASP A 49 -3.06 -8.86 -5.89
CA ASP A 49 -4.49 -8.72 -5.62
C ASP A 49 -4.74 -8.44 -4.14
N ALA A 50 -4.02 -9.12 -3.24
CA ALA A 50 -4.08 -8.84 -1.81
C ALA A 50 -3.55 -7.44 -1.44
N VAL A 51 -2.52 -6.93 -2.14
CA VAL A 51 -2.04 -5.54 -1.95
C VAL A 51 -3.11 -4.54 -2.37
N VAL A 52 -3.74 -4.74 -3.53
CA VAL A 52 -4.80 -3.87 -4.04
C VAL A 52 -6.01 -3.88 -3.10
N ASP A 53 -6.44 -5.06 -2.65
CA ASP A 53 -7.57 -5.22 -1.72
C ASP A 53 -7.29 -4.50 -0.38
N ALA A 54 -6.09 -4.66 0.19
CA ALA A 54 -5.73 -3.97 1.42
C ALA A 54 -5.75 -2.44 1.27
N ALA A 55 -5.24 -1.90 0.16
CA ALA A 55 -5.28 -0.47 -0.12
C ALA A 55 -6.73 0.05 -0.27
N LEU A 56 -7.61 -0.71 -0.93
CA LEU A 56 -9.02 -0.34 -1.05
C LEU A 56 -9.77 -0.41 0.29
N LYS A 57 -9.45 -1.39 1.14
CA LYS A 57 -10.00 -1.47 2.51
C LYS A 57 -9.57 -0.29 3.37
N LEU A 58 -8.31 0.14 3.26
CA LEU A 58 -7.84 1.35 3.93
C LEU A 58 -8.54 2.61 3.39
N ALA A 59 -8.75 2.69 2.07
CA ALA A 59 -9.50 3.78 1.47
C ALA A 59 -10.96 3.83 1.97
N ALA A 60 -11.61 2.68 2.10
CA ALA A 60 -12.96 2.58 2.67
C ALA A 60 -12.97 2.99 4.15
N LEU A 61 -12.00 2.53 4.94
CA LEU A 61 -11.85 2.92 6.36
C LEU A 61 -11.70 4.44 6.50
N SER A 62 -10.88 5.08 5.66
CA SER A 62 -10.72 6.54 5.65
C SER A 62 -12.01 7.27 5.24
N ALA A 63 -12.84 6.68 4.38
CA ALA A 63 -14.12 7.27 4.01
C ALA A 63 -15.15 7.16 5.14
N ASP A 64 -15.27 5.99 5.76
CA ASP A 64 -16.22 5.69 6.83
C ASP A 64 -15.92 6.49 8.11
N TYR A 65 -14.63 6.64 8.43
CA TYR A 65 -14.16 7.32 9.64
C TYR A 65 -13.52 8.68 9.36
N GLY A 66 -13.68 9.21 8.15
CA GLY A 66 -13.15 10.51 7.74
C GLY A 66 -13.53 11.70 8.65
N PRO A 67 -14.70 11.71 9.35
CA PRO A 67 -15.00 12.73 10.35
C PRO A 67 -14.12 12.67 11.62
N THR A 68 -13.54 11.52 11.96
CA THR A 68 -12.80 11.29 13.22
C THR A 68 -11.32 11.00 13.02
N ILE A 69 -10.93 10.49 11.85
CA ILE A 69 -9.56 10.16 11.51
C ILE A 69 -8.97 11.26 10.62
N GLN A 70 -7.78 11.73 10.97
CA GLN A 70 -6.99 12.65 10.17
C GLN A 70 -6.06 11.90 9.22
N GLU A 71 -5.40 10.84 9.72
CA GLU A 71 -4.35 10.12 9.00
C GLU A 71 -4.29 8.66 9.43
N ILE A 72 -4.03 7.77 8.47
CA ILE A 72 -3.68 6.37 8.69
C ILE A 72 -2.40 6.11 7.92
N ASP A 73 -1.36 5.69 8.64
CA ASP A 73 -0.10 5.22 8.05
C ASP A 73 0.09 3.73 8.34
N ILE A 74 0.47 2.99 7.31
CA ILE A 74 0.74 1.55 7.36
C ILE A 74 2.18 1.33 6.94
N ASN A 75 3.05 1.10 7.92
CA ASN A 75 4.45 0.86 7.65
C ASN A 75 5.09 0.01 8.76
N PRO A 76 5.54 -1.23 8.49
CA PRO A 76 5.57 -1.88 7.19
C PRO A 76 4.29 -2.70 6.86
N LEU A 77 3.91 -2.69 5.58
CA LEU A 77 3.04 -3.71 4.98
C LEU A 77 3.91 -4.80 4.34
N LEU A 78 3.82 -6.02 4.84
CA LEU A 78 4.55 -7.16 4.29
C LEU A 78 3.70 -7.88 3.24
N ALA A 79 4.10 -7.81 1.97
CA ALA A 79 3.49 -8.55 0.88
C ALA A 79 4.24 -9.86 0.59
N ARG A 80 3.49 -10.95 0.44
CA ARG A 80 3.95 -12.32 0.22
C ARG A 80 3.17 -12.93 -0.96
N PRO A 81 3.61 -14.08 -1.51
CA PRO A 81 2.89 -14.75 -2.60
C PRO A 81 1.47 -15.22 -2.24
N ASN A 82 1.14 -15.27 -0.95
CA ASN A 82 -0.12 -15.76 -0.42
C ASN A 82 -0.87 -14.71 0.42
N GLY A 83 -0.60 -13.43 0.16
CA GLY A 83 -1.33 -12.32 0.77
C GLY A 83 -0.43 -11.25 1.40
N VAL A 84 -1.05 -10.41 2.24
CA VAL A 84 -0.38 -9.29 2.91
C VAL A 84 -0.61 -9.34 4.42
N VAL A 85 0.35 -8.79 5.17
CA VAL A 85 0.27 -8.63 6.63
C VAL A 85 0.65 -7.21 6.99
N VAL A 86 -0.23 -6.52 7.71
CA VAL A 86 0.08 -5.25 8.39
C VAL A 86 0.90 -5.61 9.63
N VAL A 87 2.14 -5.14 9.69
CA VAL A 87 3.03 -5.40 10.83
C VAL A 87 2.88 -4.30 11.88
N ASP A 88 2.70 -3.06 11.43
CA ASP A 88 2.50 -1.89 12.28
C ASP A 88 1.59 -0.86 11.58
N ALA A 89 0.91 -0.05 12.38
CA ALA A 89 -0.03 0.97 11.93
C ALA A 89 -0.11 2.14 12.90
N LEU A 90 -0.10 3.37 12.36
CA LEU A 90 -0.35 4.59 13.11
C LEU A 90 -1.66 5.22 12.64
N ILE A 91 -2.52 5.60 13.59
CA ILE A 91 -3.76 6.32 13.31
C ILE A 91 -3.76 7.62 14.12
N ILE A 92 -3.93 8.74 13.43
CA ILE A 92 -4.03 10.06 14.03
C ILE A 92 -5.49 10.50 13.94
N GLY A 93 -6.11 10.75 15.09
CA GLY A 93 -7.45 11.29 15.19
C GLY A 93 -7.49 12.79 14.89
N LYS A 94 -8.65 13.29 14.45
CA LYS A 94 -8.88 14.74 14.42
C LYS A 94 -8.94 15.30 15.84
N PRO A 95 -8.50 16.55 16.05
CA PRO A 95 -8.57 17.23 17.34
C PRO A 95 -10.02 17.40 17.85
#